data_AF-A0A9D6QIX7-F1
#
_entry.id   AF-A0A9D6QIX7-F1
#
_cell.length_a   1.000
_cell.length_b   1.000
_cell.length_c   1.000
_cell.angle_alpha   90.00
_cell.angle_beta   90.00
_cell.angle_gamma   90.00
#
_symmetry.space_group_name_H-M   'P 1'
#
loop_
_entity.id
_entity.type
_entity.pdbx_description
1 polymer ?
#
loop_
_entity_poly.entity_id
_entity_poly.type
_entity_poly.pdbx_seq_one_letter_code
_entity_poly.pdbx_strand_id
1 'polypeptide(L)'
;MRVLIGAAAALLFAASAAAQTASTPATPATPTPPPSACGETAAPPAQPDMAHVTSAQMTNANRDFEAWATDARAKLQCRQNEVRALAAQTAAAEAAYNTQAASFNTSVNSWNAATTAYNSQHARSANPGNSGGTASSGRHSNSTLGQHGPS
;
A
#
# COMPACT_ATOMS: atom_id res chain seq x y z
N MET A 1 35.10 -13.44 -36.54
CA MET A 1 33.67 -13.85 -36.48
C MET A 1 32.97 -12.83 -35.59
N ARG A 2 32.45 -11.73 -36.15
CA ARG A 2 31.06 -11.51 -36.59
C ARG A 2 30.01 -11.78 -35.49
N VAL A 3 29.70 -10.78 -34.66
CA VAL A 3 28.51 -9.85 -34.61
C VAL A 3 27.22 -10.47 -34.01
N LEU A 4 26.49 -9.63 -33.26
CA LEU A 4 25.04 -9.65 -32.87
C LEU A 4 24.80 -10.26 -31.46
N ILE A 5 24.03 -9.72 -30.49
CA ILE A 5 22.85 -8.83 -30.37
C ILE A 5 22.90 -8.27 -28.91
N GLY A 6 22.66 -6.98 -28.64
CA GLY A 6 21.31 -6.56 -28.24
C GLY A 6 21.28 -5.49 -27.15
N ALA A 7 20.08 -4.91 -27.01
CA ALA A 7 19.62 -3.97 -25.99
C ALA A 7 19.98 -2.49 -26.19
N ALA A 8 19.20 -1.87 -27.07
CA ALA A 8 18.75 -0.50 -26.89
C ALA A 8 18.20 -0.31 -25.46
N ALA A 9 18.96 0.33 -24.59
CA ALA A 9 18.49 0.77 -23.26
C ALA A 9 19.22 2.05 -22.77
N ALA A 10 19.80 2.82 -23.68
CA ALA A 10 20.62 4.00 -23.35
C ALA A 10 19.93 5.33 -23.69
N LEU A 11 18.60 5.43 -23.54
CA LEU A 11 17.86 6.68 -23.78
C LEU A 11 17.01 7.15 -22.58
N LEU A 12 17.16 6.57 -21.39
CA LEU A 12 16.31 6.90 -20.23
C LEU A 12 16.99 7.75 -19.14
N PHE A 13 18.24 8.19 -19.31
CA PHE A 13 18.97 8.94 -18.26
C PHE A 13 19.38 10.37 -18.62
N ALA A 14 18.87 10.94 -19.73
CA ALA A 14 19.25 12.29 -20.19
C ALA A 14 18.13 13.34 -20.09
N ALA A 15 17.22 13.24 -19.10
CA ALA A 15 16.08 14.15 -18.99
C ALA A 15 15.87 14.77 -17.59
N SER A 16 16.91 14.90 -16.78
CA SER A 16 16.79 15.42 -15.40
C SER A 16 17.72 16.62 -15.15
N ALA A 17 17.75 17.62 -16.03
CA ALA A 17 18.44 18.88 -15.74
C ALA A 17 18.03 20.08 -16.62
N ALA A 18 16.74 20.41 -16.75
CA ALA A 18 16.32 21.76 -17.12
C ALA A 18 14.81 21.92 -16.99
N ALA A 19 14.34 22.55 -15.91
CA ALA A 19 13.15 23.40 -15.82
C ALA A 19 12.72 23.53 -14.36
N GLN A 20 13.47 24.32 -13.58
CA GLN A 20 12.91 24.90 -12.36
C GLN A 20 12.12 26.15 -12.73
N THR A 21 11.04 25.98 -13.50
CA THR A 21 9.96 26.97 -13.55
C THR A 21 9.23 26.87 -12.22
N ALA A 22 9.30 27.94 -11.42
CA ALA A 22 8.50 28.13 -10.23
C ALA A 22 7.02 28.00 -10.59
N SER A 23 6.53 26.75 -10.52
CA SER A 23 5.15 26.40 -10.74
C SER A 23 4.52 26.45 -9.36
N THR A 24 3.66 27.43 -9.12
CA THR A 24 2.73 27.40 -7.99
C THR A 24 2.18 25.98 -7.88
N PRO A 25 2.31 25.28 -6.74
CA PRO A 25 1.79 23.93 -6.62
C PRO A 25 0.31 23.96 -6.97
N ALA A 26 -0.05 23.33 -8.09
CA ALA A 26 -1.45 23.14 -8.42
C ALA A 26 -2.06 22.33 -7.27
N THR A 27 -3.14 22.85 -6.67
CA THR A 27 -3.90 22.09 -5.68
C THR A 27 -4.28 20.76 -6.33
N PRO A 28 -3.91 19.61 -5.74
CA PRO A 28 -4.29 18.31 -6.29
C PRO A 28 -5.80 18.28 -6.46
N ALA A 29 -6.27 18.06 -7.69
CA ALA A 29 -7.69 17.90 -7.94
C ALA A 29 -8.18 16.73 -7.09
N THR A 30 -9.18 16.97 -6.24
CA THR A 30 -9.79 15.91 -5.46
C THR A 30 -10.43 14.93 -6.45
N PRO A 31 -10.01 13.65 -6.47
CA PRO A 31 -10.61 12.69 -7.38
C PRO A 31 -12.10 12.60 -7.06
N THR A 32 -12.93 12.92 -8.04
CA THR A 32 -14.37 12.73 -7.92
C THR A 32 -14.62 11.23 -7.89
N PRO A 33 -15.24 10.67 -6.84
CA PRO A 33 -15.53 9.25 -6.80
C PRO A 33 -16.44 8.91 -7.98
N PRO A 34 -16.22 7.75 -8.63
CA PRO A 34 -17.05 7.34 -9.75
C PRO A 34 -18.52 7.27 -9.29
N PRO A 35 -19.47 7.66 -10.16
CA PRO A 35 -20.87 7.50 -9.85
C PRO A 35 -21.16 6.01 -9.65
N SER A 36 -21.94 5.69 -8.63
CA SER A 36 -22.35 4.31 -8.37
C SER A 36 -23.29 3.79 -9.44
N ALA A 37 -23.17 2.50 -9.73
CA ALA A 37 -24.01 1.79 -10.68
C ALA A 37 -25.42 1.51 -10.13
N CYS A 38 -25.63 1.59 -8.81
CA CYS A 38 -26.89 1.23 -8.16
C CYS A 38 -27.99 2.30 -8.29
N GLY A 39 -27.67 3.48 -8.86
CA GLY A 39 -28.61 4.60 -8.98
C GLY A 39 -29.00 5.24 -7.64
N GLU A 40 -29.77 6.31 -7.69
CA GLU A 40 -30.23 7.01 -6.49
C GLU A 40 -31.52 6.39 -5.93
N THR A 41 -31.64 6.38 -4.60
CA THR A 41 -32.88 6.00 -3.93
C THR A 41 -33.89 7.12 -4.07
N ALA A 42 -35.11 6.80 -4.52
CA ALA A 42 -36.19 7.78 -4.59
C ALA A 42 -36.59 8.23 -3.18
N ALA A 43 -37.14 9.43 -3.06
CA ALA A 43 -37.72 9.90 -1.80
C ALA A 43 -38.88 8.98 -1.36
N PRO A 44 -39.06 8.74 -0.05
CA PRO A 44 -40.20 7.97 0.45
C PRO A 44 -41.53 8.65 0.09
N PRO A 45 -42.61 7.88 -0.15
CA PRO A 45 -43.96 8.44 -0.29
C PRO A 45 -44.36 9.26 0.94
N ALA A 46 -45.11 10.33 0.73
CA ALA A 46 -45.64 11.14 1.82
C ALA A 46 -46.68 10.34 2.63
N GLN A 47 -46.65 10.48 3.95
CA GLN A 47 -47.63 9.86 4.82
C GLN A 47 -48.99 10.58 4.68
N PRO A 48 -50.12 9.85 4.56
CA PRO A 48 -51.44 10.48 4.52
C PRO A 48 -51.79 11.14 5.86
N ASP A 49 -52.60 12.19 5.80
CA ASP A 49 -53.11 12.85 7.00
C ASP A 49 -54.11 11.93 7.74
N MET A 50 -53.68 11.43 8.89
CA MET A 50 -54.43 10.46 9.69
C MET A 50 -55.76 11.01 10.23
N ALA A 51 -55.94 12.33 10.27
CA ALA A 51 -57.20 12.95 10.72
C ALA A 51 -58.32 12.86 9.67
N HIS A 52 -57.97 12.72 8.39
CA HIS A 52 -58.92 12.77 7.27
C HIS A 52 -58.78 11.59 6.29
N VAL A 53 -57.87 10.66 6.55
CA VAL A 53 -57.61 9.52 5.67
C VAL A 53 -58.76 8.52 5.68
N THR A 54 -59.20 8.12 4.49
CA THR A 54 -60.14 7.00 4.31
C THR A 54 -59.40 5.66 4.25
N SER A 55 -60.09 4.56 4.54
CA SER A 55 -59.52 3.21 4.45
C SER A 55 -58.92 2.89 3.06
N ALA A 56 -59.56 3.35 1.98
CA ALA A 56 -59.05 3.18 0.62
C ALA A 56 -57.75 3.96 0.37
N GLN A 57 -57.64 5.20 0.90
CA GLN A 57 -56.42 6.00 0.79
C GLN A 57 -55.27 5.37 1.59
N MET A 58 -55.53 4.85 2.78
CA MET A 58 -54.52 4.17 3.58
C MET A 58 -54.02 2.89 2.89
N THR A 59 -54.94 2.12 2.28
CA THR A 59 -54.57 0.92 1.49
C THR A 59 -53.65 1.28 0.33
N ASN A 60 -53.96 2.34 -0.43
CA ASN A 60 -53.11 2.78 -1.53
C ASN A 60 -51.74 3.30 -1.01
N ALA A 61 -51.73 4.08 0.07
CA ALA A 61 -50.50 4.58 0.67
C ALA A 61 -49.58 3.43 1.14
N ASN A 62 -50.14 2.38 1.74
CA ASN A 62 -49.38 1.20 2.14
C ASN A 62 -48.77 0.48 0.93
N ARG A 63 -49.56 0.27 -0.13
CA ARG A 63 -49.06 -0.34 -1.37
C ARG A 63 -47.90 0.46 -1.96
N ASP A 64 -48.04 1.78 -2.03
CA ASP A 64 -47.03 2.66 -2.61
C ASP A 64 -45.75 2.69 -1.73
N PHE A 65 -45.90 2.66 -0.41
CA PHE A 65 -44.80 2.54 0.53
C PHE A 65 -44.07 1.20 0.43
N GLU A 66 -44.79 0.08 0.34
CA GLU A 66 -44.19 -1.26 0.17
C GLU A 66 -43.41 -1.38 -1.13
N ALA A 67 -43.92 -0.81 -2.22
CA ALA A 67 -43.23 -0.75 -3.50
C ALA A 67 -41.94 0.06 -3.40
N TRP A 68 -42.01 1.27 -2.81
CA TRP A 68 -40.82 2.10 -2.55
C TRP A 68 -39.80 1.38 -1.65
N ALA A 69 -40.24 0.76 -0.56
CA ALA A 69 -39.35 0.08 0.39
C ALA A 69 -38.62 -1.10 -0.26
N THR A 70 -39.27 -1.81 -1.19
CA THR A 70 -38.67 -2.90 -1.96
C THR A 70 -37.55 -2.37 -2.88
N ASP A 71 -37.82 -1.31 -3.65
CA ASP A 71 -36.82 -0.66 -4.50
C ASP A 71 -35.64 -0.12 -3.67
N ALA A 72 -35.94 0.58 -2.57
CA ALA A 72 -34.92 1.13 -1.68
C ALA A 72 -34.02 0.04 -1.09
N ARG A 73 -34.57 -1.10 -0.65
CA ARG A 73 -33.78 -2.23 -0.15
C ARG A 73 -32.88 -2.83 -1.23
N ALA A 74 -33.39 -3.01 -2.45
CA ALA A 74 -32.58 -3.52 -3.57
C ALA A 74 -31.39 -2.59 -3.86
N LYS A 75 -31.61 -1.28 -3.88
CA LYS A 75 -30.55 -0.27 -4.06
C LYS A 75 -29.54 -0.30 -2.92
N LEU A 76 -29.99 -0.33 -1.67
CA LEU A 76 -29.10 -0.40 -0.51
C LEU A 76 -28.24 -1.67 -0.51
N GLN A 77 -28.80 -2.82 -0.88
CA GLN A 77 -28.04 -4.06 -1.01
C GLN A 77 -26.99 -3.97 -2.13
N CYS A 78 -27.34 -3.36 -3.27
CA CYS A 78 -26.40 -3.09 -4.34
C CYS A 78 -25.23 -2.21 -3.84
N ARG A 79 -25.52 -1.12 -3.11
CA ARG A 79 -24.48 -0.24 -2.53
C ARG A 79 -23.57 -0.99 -1.56
N GLN A 80 -24.12 -1.88 -0.75
CA GLN A 80 -23.32 -2.73 0.13
C GLN A 80 -22.34 -3.61 -0.66
N ASN A 81 -22.74 -4.12 -1.83
CA ASN A 81 -21.86 -4.89 -2.70
C ASN A 81 -20.72 -4.03 -3.27
N GLU A 82 -21.01 -2.81 -3.71
CA GLU A 82 -19.99 -1.88 -4.20
C GLU A 82 -18.97 -1.53 -3.11
N VAL A 83 -19.42 -1.26 -1.89
CA VAL A 83 -18.53 -0.99 -0.75
C VAL A 83 -17.62 -2.18 -0.47
N ARG A 84 -18.15 -3.40 -0.49
CA ARG A 84 -17.35 -4.62 -0.31
C ARG A 84 -16.32 -4.81 -1.43
N ALA A 85 -16.71 -4.53 -2.66
CA ALA A 85 -15.80 -4.61 -3.81
C ALA A 85 -14.67 -3.58 -3.68
N LEU A 86 -14.96 -2.34 -3.26
CA LEU A 86 -13.95 -1.31 -3.02
C LEU A 86 -13.01 -1.71 -1.89
N ALA A 87 -13.53 -2.23 -0.78
CA ALA A 87 -12.71 -2.70 0.33
C ALA A 87 -11.73 -3.81 -0.10
N ALA A 88 -12.17 -4.74 -0.96
CA ALA A 88 -11.30 -5.76 -1.52
C ALA A 88 -10.18 -5.18 -2.41
N GLN A 89 -10.48 -4.14 -3.21
CA GLN A 89 -9.48 -3.44 -4.01
C GLN A 89 -8.45 -2.73 -3.12
N THR A 90 -8.90 -2.04 -2.07
CA THR A 90 -7.99 -1.38 -1.11
C THR A 90 -7.09 -2.39 -0.41
N ALA A 91 -7.63 -3.52 0.07
CA ALA A 91 -6.85 -4.57 0.71
C ALA A 91 -5.80 -5.18 -0.24
N ALA A 92 -6.14 -5.38 -1.52
CA ALA A 92 -5.19 -5.85 -2.53
C ALA A 92 -4.06 -4.84 -2.78
N ALA A 93 -4.40 -3.55 -2.87
CA ALA A 93 -3.41 -2.48 -3.04
C ALA A 93 -2.47 -2.38 -1.83
N GLU A 94 -2.99 -2.52 -0.61
CA GLU A 94 -2.20 -2.54 0.62
C GLU A 94 -1.24 -3.75 0.66
N ALA A 95 -1.71 -4.94 0.27
CA ALA A 95 -0.86 -6.12 0.17
C ALA A 95 0.28 -5.94 -0.85
N ALA A 96 -0.03 -5.33 -2.01
CA ALA A 96 0.97 -5.00 -3.02
C ALA A 96 2.01 -4.00 -2.50
N TYR A 97 1.57 -2.95 -1.81
CA TYR A 97 2.46 -1.99 -1.16
C TYR A 97 3.39 -2.68 -0.15
N ASN A 98 2.84 -3.49 0.75
CA ASN A 98 3.62 -4.19 1.78
C ASN A 98 4.66 -5.14 1.16
N THR A 99 4.31 -5.82 0.06
CA THR A 99 5.26 -6.66 -0.70
C THR A 99 6.41 -5.82 -1.26
N GLN A 100 6.11 -4.69 -1.90
CA GLN A 100 7.13 -3.80 -2.45
C GLN A 100 8.02 -3.20 -1.36
N ALA A 101 7.45 -2.80 -0.22
CA ALA A 101 8.19 -2.29 0.93
C ALA A 101 9.18 -3.34 1.47
N ALA A 102 8.76 -4.60 1.57
CA ALA A 102 9.64 -5.70 1.98
C ALA A 102 10.79 -5.92 0.99
N SER A 103 10.50 -5.89 -0.32
CA SER A 103 11.54 -5.97 -1.36
C SER A 103 12.53 -4.81 -1.28
N PHE A 104 12.03 -3.58 -1.13
CA PHE A 104 12.86 -2.39 -0.96
C PHE A 104 13.80 -2.52 0.23
N ASN A 105 13.27 -2.88 1.41
CA ASN A 105 14.07 -3.06 2.62
C ASN A 105 15.15 -4.14 2.43
N THR A 106 14.81 -5.24 1.76
CA THR A 106 15.78 -6.30 1.43
C THR A 106 16.91 -5.77 0.54
N SER A 107 16.56 -5.00 -0.49
CA SER A 107 17.55 -4.39 -1.39
C SER A 107 18.46 -3.39 -0.66
N VAL A 108 17.89 -2.52 0.19
CA VAL A 108 18.66 -1.55 0.99
C VAL A 108 19.62 -2.27 1.93
N ASN A 109 19.16 -3.31 2.62
CA ASN A 109 20.02 -4.09 3.53
C ASN A 109 21.15 -4.80 2.79
N SER A 110 20.86 -5.41 1.63
CA SER A 110 21.86 -6.05 0.77
C SER A 110 22.92 -5.05 0.29
N TRP A 111 22.48 -3.87 -0.14
CA TRP A 111 23.38 -2.78 -0.56
C TRP A 111 24.31 -2.32 0.58
N ASN A 112 23.76 -2.11 1.78
CA ASN A 112 24.53 -1.71 2.94
C ASN A 112 25.57 -2.78 3.35
N ALA A 113 25.21 -4.06 3.27
CA ALA A 113 26.13 -5.17 3.52
C ALA A 113 27.26 -5.20 2.48
N ALA A 114 26.95 -5.04 1.20
CA ALA A 114 27.94 -5.00 0.13
C ALA A 114 28.91 -3.82 0.29
N THR A 115 28.38 -2.63 0.62
CA THR A 115 29.19 -1.44 0.88
C THR A 115 30.12 -1.63 2.07
N THR A 116 29.64 -2.25 3.15
CA THR A 116 30.45 -2.57 4.33
C THR A 116 31.58 -3.55 3.98
N ALA A 117 31.28 -4.60 3.22
CA ALA A 117 32.27 -5.56 2.76
C ALA A 117 33.36 -4.88 1.90
N TYR A 118 32.96 -4.05 0.94
CA TYR A 118 33.88 -3.28 0.10
C TYR A 118 34.81 -2.39 0.92
N ASN A 119 34.26 -1.60 1.85
CA ASN A 119 35.05 -0.72 2.73
C ASN A 119 36.04 -1.51 3.59
N SER A 120 35.63 -2.67 4.10
CA SER A 120 36.50 -3.54 4.91
C SER A 120 37.67 -4.13 4.11
N GLN A 121 37.47 -4.42 2.82
CA GLN A 121 38.52 -4.91 1.94
C GLN A 121 39.52 -3.79 1.62
N HIS A 122 39.03 -2.59 1.33
CA HIS A 122 39.88 -1.44 1.03
C HIS A 122 40.67 -0.95 2.25
N ALA A 123 40.12 -1.03 3.46
CA ALA A 123 40.85 -0.71 4.69
C ALA A 123 42.05 -1.65 4.92
N ARG A 124 41.96 -2.92 4.52
CA ARG A 124 43.07 -3.89 4.60
C ARG A 124 44.19 -3.55 3.61
N SER A 125 43.82 -3.12 2.41
CA SER A 125 44.79 -2.74 1.37
C SER A 125 45.54 -1.45 1.67
N ALA A 126 44.96 -0.54 2.45
CA ALA A 126 45.57 0.73 2.84
C ALA A 126 46.63 0.61 3.96
N ASN A 127 46.72 -0.55 4.64
CA ASN A 127 47.72 -0.78 5.68
C ASN A 127 48.51 -2.09 5.44
N PRO A 128 49.31 -2.18 4.36
CA PRO A 128 50.11 -3.37 4.06
C PRO A 128 51.28 -3.61 5.05
N GLY A 129 51.50 -2.70 6.02
CA GLY A 129 52.69 -2.66 6.87
C GLY A 129 52.59 -3.30 8.26
N ASN A 130 51.44 -3.85 8.70
CA ASN A 130 51.32 -4.45 10.04
C ASN A 130 51.23 -5.99 10.03
N SER A 131 51.96 -6.63 9.10
CA SER A 131 52.09 -8.09 8.99
C SER A 131 53.32 -8.65 9.72
N GLY A 132 53.98 -7.86 10.59
CA GLY A 132 55.08 -8.30 11.43
C GLY A 132 54.79 -8.08 12.90
N GLY A 133 54.36 -9.11 13.64
CA GLY A 133 54.10 -8.95 15.07
C GLY A 133 53.56 -10.16 15.82
N THR A 134 54.40 -11.20 15.93
CA THR A 134 54.43 -12.19 17.02
C THR A 134 53.22 -13.11 17.24
N ALA A 135 53.47 -14.37 16.90
CA ALA A 135 53.07 -15.52 17.70
C ALA A 135 53.22 -15.24 19.21
N SER A 136 52.15 -15.45 19.96
CA SER A 136 52.27 -15.86 21.35
C SER A 136 51.19 -16.90 21.65
N SER A 137 51.67 -18.13 21.72
CA SER A 137 50.98 -19.29 22.26
C SER A 137 50.69 -19.02 23.74
N GLY A 138 49.56 -18.37 24.02
CA GLY A 138 49.09 -18.02 25.36
C GLY A 138 47.90 -18.88 25.76
N ARG A 139 48.15 -20.18 25.93
CA ARG A 139 47.24 -21.14 26.55
C ARG A 139 46.88 -20.67 27.97
N HIS A 140 45.69 -20.11 28.18
CA HIS A 140 45.08 -20.01 29.50
C HIS A 140 43.61 -20.41 29.45
N SER A 141 43.40 -21.68 29.78
CA SER A 141 42.17 -22.17 30.38
C SER A 141 41.80 -21.27 31.57
N ASN A 142 40.55 -20.82 31.65
CA ASN A 142 39.88 -20.79 32.94
C ASN A 142 38.39 -21.01 32.79
N SER A 143 37.94 -22.04 33.49
CA SER A 143 36.58 -22.48 33.74
C SER A 143 35.72 -21.40 34.40
N THR A 144 34.43 -21.72 34.53
CA THR A 144 33.46 -21.38 35.61
C THR A 144 32.19 -20.78 35.00
N LEU A 145 31.18 -21.58 34.64
CA LEU A 145 30.19 -22.21 35.53
C LEU A 145 29.35 -21.17 36.30
N GLY A 146 28.10 -20.98 35.90
CA GLY A 146 27.08 -20.28 36.69
C GLY A 146 25.94 -19.77 35.80
N GLN A 147 24.83 -20.50 35.65
CA GLN A 147 23.74 -20.72 36.62
C GLN A 147 22.56 -19.75 36.39
N HIS A 148 21.38 -20.35 36.16
CA HIS A 148 20.01 -19.85 36.35
C HIS A 148 19.60 -18.60 35.56
N GLY A 149 18.47 -18.55 34.85
CA GLY A 149 17.14 -19.10 35.13
C GLY A 149 16.11 -17.97 34.93
N PRO A 150 14.85 -18.25 34.56
CA PRO A 150 13.99 -17.35 33.79
C PRO A 150 13.07 -16.45 34.65
N SER A 151 12.44 -15.46 34.00
CA SER A 151 11.10 -14.95 34.35
C SER A 151 10.43 -14.42 33.09
#